data_AF-A0A483MM10-F1
#
_entry.id   AF-A0A483MM10-F1
#
_cell.length_a   1.000
_cell.length_b   1.000
_cell.length_c   1.000
_cell.angle_alpha   90.00
_cell.angle_beta   90.00
_cell.angle_gamma   90.00
#
_symmetry.space_group_name_H-M   'P 1'
#
loop_
_entity.id
_entity.type
_entity.pdbx_description
1 polymer ?
#
loop_
_entity_poly.entity_id
_entity_poly.type
_entity_poly.pdbx_seq_one_letter_code
_entity_poly.pdbx_strand_id
1 'polypeptide(L)'
;GVWYEIDNVFISRVDAILARINVSKLTFPSVYVWEETKDKEKKLKIETEGDYNKRAASSQGYYLLDKKLIKSNRTTTSIELCDLMTKNKQFIHVKHRKGGSAGLSHLFAQGSVSAEILLGDKEFRKETRKVLKKVSEGLQDSVPLDNFKSDGVEIVFLILGEESASLKNNLPFFSKVNLSKAFENLSQRGFDVTIAGVDTEEKPSL
;
A
#
# COMPACT_ATOMS: atom_id res chain seq x y z
N GLY A 1 -22.66 -26.72 -18.24
CA GLY A 1 -21.85 -25.63 -18.81
C GLY A 1 -22.62 -24.34 -18.85
N VAL A 2 -22.87 -23.74 -17.69
CA VAL A 2 -23.40 -22.37 -17.55
C VAL A 2 -22.61 -21.70 -16.43
N TRP A 3 -22.39 -22.43 -15.33
CA TRP A 3 -21.44 -22.07 -14.26
C TRP A 3 -20.03 -21.78 -14.77
N TYR A 4 -19.46 -22.64 -15.63
CA TYR A 4 -18.14 -22.42 -16.22
C TYR A 4 -18.05 -21.15 -17.08
N GLU A 5 -19.15 -20.78 -17.75
CA GLU A 5 -19.20 -19.59 -18.61
C GLU A 5 -19.33 -18.30 -17.78
N ILE A 6 -20.12 -18.33 -16.70
CA ILE A 6 -20.21 -17.25 -15.70
C ILE A 6 -18.85 -17.01 -15.05
N ASP A 7 -18.13 -18.07 -14.68
CA ASP A 7 -16.80 -17.98 -14.07
C ASP A 7 -15.79 -17.34 -15.04
N ASN A 8 -15.80 -17.74 -16.31
CA ASN A 8 -14.90 -17.18 -17.33
C ASN A 8 -15.17 -15.70 -17.61
N VAL A 9 -16.45 -15.29 -17.65
CA VAL A 9 -16.82 -13.88 -17.82
C VAL A 9 -16.36 -13.07 -16.61
N PHE A 10 -16.52 -13.60 -15.40
CA PHE A 10 -16.08 -12.93 -14.19
C PHE A 10 -14.56 -12.76 -14.14
N ILE A 11 -13.80 -13.82 -14.42
CA ILE A 11 -12.33 -13.79 -14.49
C ILE A 11 -11.86 -12.76 -15.53
N SER A 12 -12.45 -12.79 -16.73
CA SER A 12 -12.09 -11.86 -17.82
C SER A 12 -12.33 -10.40 -17.44
N ARG A 13 -13.39 -10.10 -16.68
CA ARG A 13 -13.66 -8.75 -16.16
C ARG A 13 -12.61 -8.31 -15.15
N VAL A 14 -12.22 -9.19 -14.23
CA VAL A 14 -11.16 -8.92 -13.25
C VAL A 14 -9.84 -8.65 -13.96
N ASP A 15 -9.45 -9.49 -14.92
CA ASP A 15 -8.21 -9.30 -15.67
C ASP A 15 -8.22 -8.00 -16.50
N ALA A 16 -9.36 -7.63 -17.10
CA ALA A 16 -9.52 -6.35 -17.79
C ALA A 16 -9.37 -5.13 -16.86
N ILE A 17 -9.86 -5.22 -15.61
CA ILE A 17 -9.64 -4.18 -14.60
C ILE A 17 -8.16 -4.12 -14.20
N LEU A 18 -7.54 -5.27 -13.91
CA LEU A 18 -6.12 -5.34 -13.53
C LEU A 18 -5.19 -4.78 -14.61
N ALA A 19 -5.53 -4.96 -15.89
CA ALA A 19 -4.77 -4.40 -17.01
C ALA A 19 -4.72 -2.87 -16.97
N ARG A 20 -5.74 -2.20 -16.41
CA ARG A 20 -5.82 -0.73 -16.28
C ARG A 20 -5.01 -0.17 -15.11
N ILE A 21 -4.62 -1.00 -14.15
CA ILE A 21 -3.86 -0.56 -12.97
C ILE A 21 -2.41 -0.34 -13.38
N ASN A 22 -1.88 0.87 -13.29
CA ASN A 22 -0.49 1.09 -13.69
C ASN A 22 0.50 0.58 -12.63
N VAL A 23 1.70 0.20 -13.08
CA VAL A 23 2.82 0.01 -12.16
C VAL A 23 3.32 1.38 -11.71
N SER A 24 3.59 1.55 -10.42
CA SER A 24 4.09 2.82 -9.89
C SER A 24 5.45 3.17 -10.50
N LYS A 25 5.67 4.47 -10.73
CA LYS A 25 6.97 4.99 -11.20
C LYS A 25 7.94 5.27 -10.05
N LEU A 26 7.51 5.08 -8.81
CA LEU A 26 8.32 5.25 -7.63
C LEU A 26 9.41 4.18 -7.56
N THR A 27 10.56 4.56 -7.03
CA THR A 27 11.67 3.66 -6.75
C THR A 27 11.58 3.15 -5.33
N PHE A 28 11.90 1.88 -5.15
CA PHE A 28 11.88 1.20 -3.86
C PHE A 28 13.11 0.29 -3.79
N PRO A 29 13.80 0.21 -2.64
CA PRO A 29 14.90 -0.73 -2.51
C PRO A 29 14.36 -2.16 -2.42
N SER A 30 15.16 -3.16 -2.81
CA SER A 30 14.80 -4.57 -2.65
C SER A 30 14.65 -4.91 -1.15
N VAL A 31 13.83 -5.91 -0.83
CA VAL A 31 13.63 -6.34 0.57
C VAL A 31 14.73 -7.30 0.99
N TYR A 32 15.30 -7.09 2.18
CA TYR A 32 16.41 -7.95 2.62
C TYR A 32 15.95 -9.34 3.05
N VAL A 33 16.74 -10.35 2.68
CA VAL A 33 16.63 -11.73 3.17
C VAL A 33 17.97 -12.20 3.76
N TRP A 34 17.92 -13.07 4.77
CA TRP A 34 19.14 -13.65 5.35
C TRP A 34 18.85 -15.03 5.95
N GLU A 35 19.89 -15.86 6.05
CA GLU A 35 19.81 -17.11 6.80
C GLU A 35 20.13 -16.88 8.28
N GLU A 36 19.26 -17.37 9.16
CA GLU A 36 19.52 -17.43 10.60
C GLU A 36 19.60 -18.89 11.02
N THR A 37 20.70 -19.28 11.68
CA THR A 37 20.81 -20.61 12.28
C THR A 37 20.28 -20.56 13.71
N LYS A 38 19.21 -21.31 13.97
CA LYS A 38 18.66 -21.49 15.31
C LYS A 38 18.44 -22.98 15.56
N ASP A 39 18.93 -23.49 16.68
CA ASP A 39 18.80 -24.91 17.07
C ASP A 39 19.30 -25.90 16.00
N LYS A 40 20.41 -25.57 15.32
CA LYS A 40 21.00 -26.32 14.18
C LYS A 40 20.13 -26.37 12.91
N GLU A 41 19.00 -25.67 12.86
CA GLU A 41 18.21 -25.45 11.64
C GLU A 41 18.52 -24.10 11.02
N LYS A 42 18.77 -24.09 9.71
CA LYS A 42 18.84 -22.85 8.91
C LYS A 42 17.43 -22.41 8.56
N LYS A 43 17.07 -21.17 8.90
CA LYS A 43 15.78 -20.57 8.52
C LYS A 43 16.02 -19.30 7.72
N LEU A 44 15.40 -19.23 6.54
CA LEU A 44 15.37 -18.02 5.73
C LEU A 44 14.45 -16.99 6.39
N LYS A 45 15.03 -15.87 6.80
CA LYS A 45 14.34 -14.69 7.30
C LYS A 45 14.18 -13.66 6.19
N ILE A 46 13.15 -12.84 6.34
CA ILE A 46 12.89 -11.66 5.51
C ILE A 46 12.78 -10.47 6.44
N GLU A 47 13.25 -9.32 5.98
CA GLU A 47 13.11 -8.03 6.66
C GLU A 47 11.66 -7.78 7.02
N THR A 48 11.40 -7.23 8.20
CA THR A 48 10.03 -6.94 8.63
C THR A 48 9.49 -5.72 7.88
N GLU A 49 8.16 -5.62 7.70
CA GLU A 49 7.51 -4.44 7.06
C GLU A 49 7.99 -3.13 7.70
N GLY A 50 8.08 -3.08 9.03
CA GLY A 50 8.51 -1.88 9.76
C GLY A 50 10.00 -1.53 9.58
N ASP A 51 10.89 -2.53 9.48
CA ASP A 51 12.31 -2.27 9.22
C ASP A 51 12.53 -1.84 7.77
N TYR A 52 11.84 -2.49 6.84
CA TYR A 52 11.81 -2.12 5.42
C TYR A 52 11.32 -0.68 5.25
N ASN A 53 10.20 -0.30 5.87
CA ASN A 53 9.63 1.04 5.77
C ASN A 53 10.63 2.11 6.24
N LYS A 54 11.33 1.88 7.36
CA LYS A 54 12.37 2.81 7.83
C LYS A 54 13.53 2.96 6.83
N ARG A 55 13.98 1.85 6.25
CA ARG A 55 15.09 1.84 5.28
C ARG A 55 14.67 2.49 3.94
N ALA A 56 13.49 2.17 3.44
CA ALA A 56 12.92 2.77 2.25
C ALA A 56 12.72 4.29 2.44
N ALA A 57 12.20 4.73 3.59
CA ALA A 57 12.07 6.14 3.94
C ALA A 57 13.43 6.87 3.89
N SER A 58 14.45 6.30 4.53
CA SER A 58 15.80 6.89 4.57
C SER A 58 16.46 6.94 3.19
N SER A 59 16.43 5.84 2.44
CA SER A 59 17.13 5.74 1.15
C SER A 59 16.46 6.52 0.01
N GLN A 60 15.13 6.60 0.00
CA GLN A 60 14.37 7.27 -1.06
C GLN A 60 13.93 8.70 -0.69
N GLY A 61 14.19 9.14 0.55
CA GLY A 61 13.70 10.42 1.05
C GLY A 61 12.18 10.47 1.19
N TYR A 62 11.54 9.32 1.47
CA TYR A 62 10.11 9.26 1.77
C TYR A 62 9.86 9.54 3.25
N TYR A 63 8.67 10.05 3.56
CA TYR A 63 8.22 10.25 4.93
C TYR A 63 7.73 8.93 5.51
N LEU A 64 8.21 8.59 6.71
CA LEU A 64 7.79 7.38 7.43
C LEU A 64 6.53 7.65 8.27
N LEU A 65 5.44 6.98 7.92
CA LEU A 65 4.14 7.03 8.61
C LEU A 65 3.70 5.69 9.22
N ASP A 66 4.48 4.61 9.03
CA ASP A 66 4.25 3.33 9.70
C ASP A 66 3.95 3.50 11.20
N LYS A 67 2.82 2.94 11.63
CA LYS A 67 2.26 2.97 13.00
C LYS A 67 1.93 4.38 13.51
N LYS A 68 1.84 5.39 12.64
CA LYS A 68 1.38 6.74 13.00
C LYS A 68 -0.15 6.82 12.89
N LEU A 69 -0.80 6.25 13.91
CA LEU A 69 -2.24 6.15 13.97
C LEU A 69 -2.92 7.51 14.16
N ILE A 70 -4.01 7.71 13.43
CA ILE A 70 -4.89 8.88 13.48
C ILE A 70 -6.20 8.45 14.12
N LYS A 71 -6.58 9.13 15.21
CA LYS A 71 -7.84 8.90 15.90
C LYS A 71 -8.72 10.13 15.73
N SER A 72 -9.85 9.98 15.03
CA SER A 72 -10.87 11.01 14.92
C SER A 72 -12.07 10.65 15.82
N ASN A 73 -12.88 11.64 16.19
CA ASN A 73 -14.14 11.39 16.90
C ASN A 73 -15.21 10.69 16.03
N ARG A 74 -14.98 10.60 14.71
CA ARG A 74 -15.85 9.90 13.75
C ARG A 74 -15.38 8.49 13.41
N THR A 75 -14.19 8.08 13.84
CA THR A 75 -13.67 6.73 13.63
C THR A 75 -13.74 5.97 14.95
N THR A 76 -14.35 4.78 14.94
CA THR A 76 -14.44 3.93 16.14
C THR A 76 -13.08 3.37 16.54
N THR A 77 -12.19 3.20 15.56
CA THR A 77 -10.82 2.74 15.72
C THR A 77 -9.84 3.78 15.20
N SER A 78 -8.59 3.69 15.65
CA SER A 78 -7.51 4.48 15.07
C SER A 78 -7.15 3.94 13.69
N ILE A 79 -6.89 4.83 12.74
CA ILE A 79 -6.62 4.48 11.34
C ILE A 79 -5.24 4.99 10.98
N GLU A 80 -4.47 4.17 10.30
CA GLU A 80 -3.20 4.59 9.71
C GLU A 80 -3.44 5.20 8.33
N LEU A 81 -2.82 6.34 8.05
CA LEU A 81 -2.98 7.02 6.77
C LEU A 81 -2.36 6.22 5.62
N CYS A 82 -1.10 5.84 5.79
CA CYS A 82 -0.26 5.03 4.92
C CYS A 82 1.03 4.66 5.68
N ASP A 83 1.83 3.76 5.13
CA ASP A 83 3.13 3.37 5.69
C ASP A 83 4.22 4.38 5.35
N LEU A 84 4.22 4.84 4.10
CA LEU A 84 5.17 5.80 3.55
C LEU A 84 4.43 6.85 2.72
N MET A 85 4.95 8.09 2.73
CA MET A 85 4.39 9.17 1.93
C MET A 85 5.49 9.93 1.21
N THR A 86 5.25 10.35 -0.03
CA THR A 86 6.16 11.25 -0.75
C THR A 86 5.71 12.71 -0.62
N LYS A 87 6.58 13.65 -1.01
CA LYS A 87 6.24 15.07 -1.13
C LYS A 87 5.16 15.36 -2.20
N ASN A 88 4.97 14.44 -3.15
CA ASN A 88 4.04 14.59 -4.28
C ASN A 88 2.69 13.89 -4.00
N LYS A 89 2.28 13.75 -2.73
CA LYS A 89 1.00 13.17 -2.33
C LYS A 89 0.80 11.72 -2.82
N GLN A 90 1.87 10.93 -2.83
CA GLN A 90 1.79 9.49 -3.02
C GLN A 90 1.74 8.80 -1.66
N PHE A 91 0.69 8.04 -1.41
CA PHE A 91 0.38 7.34 -0.18
C PHE A 91 0.65 5.86 -0.41
N ILE A 92 1.76 5.39 0.14
CA ILE A 92 2.28 4.05 -0.12
C ILE A 92 1.89 3.15 1.04
N HIS A 93 1.21 2.06 0.73
CA HIS A 93 0.86 1.01 1.67
C HIS A 93 1.68 -0.24 1.36
N VAL A 94 2.28 -0.85 2.38
CA VAL A 94 3.31 -1.88 2.24
C VAL A 94 2.85 -3.20 2.84
N LYS A 95 3.01 -4.29 2.10
CA LYS A 95 2.72 -5.64 2.62
C LYS A 95 3.67 -6.70 2.08
N HIS A 96 4.05 -7.66 2.92
CA HIS A 96 4.65 -8.89 2.41
C HIS A 96 3.65 -9.76 1.67
N ARG A 97 4.12 -10.39 0.59
CA ARG A 97 3.36 -11.42 -0.12
C ARG A 97 3.12 -12.70 0.71
N LYS A 98 3.97 -12.97 1.71
CA LYS A 98 3.98 -14.22 2.51
C LYS A 98 2.68 -14.51 3.28
N GLY A 99 1.79 -13.52 3.47
CA GLY A 99 0.49 -13.68 4.15
C GLY A 99 -0.67 -14.18 3.26
N GLY A 100 -0.41 -14.52 2.00
CA GLY A 100 -1.42 -14.98 1.06
C GLY A 100 -2.53 -13.96 0.80
N SER A 101 -3.71 -14.44 0.40
CA SER A 101 -4.83 -13.58 0.03
C SER A 101 -5.31 -12.69 1.17
N ALA A 102 -5.24 -13.14 2.43
CA ALA A 102 -5.72 -12.39 3.59
C ALA A 102 -4.87 -11.13 3.84
N GLY A 103 -3.55 -11.26 3.84
CA GLY A 103 -2.64 -10.13 4.03
C GLY A 103 -2.79 -9.05 2.95
N LEU A 104 -2.90 -9.47 1.69
CA LEU A 104 -3.08 -8.55 0.57
C LEU A 104 -4.48 -7.91 0.55
N SER A 105 -5.51 -8.65 0.96
CA SER A 105 -6.85 -8.06 1.09
C SER A 105 -6.89 -6.99 2.17
N HIS A 106 -6.18 -7.20 3.28
CA HIS A 106 -6.01 -6.19 4.32
C HIS A 106 -5.27 -4.94 3.80
N LEU A 107 -4.18 -5.13 3.03
CA LEU A 107 -3.46 -4.04 2.37
C LEU A 107 -4.40 -3.16 1.53
N PHE A 108 -5.17 -3.78 0.64
CA PHE A 108 -6.08 -3.04 -0.26
C PHE A 108 -7.21 -2.34 0.49
N ALA A 109 -7.76 -2.99 1.52
CA ALA A 109 -8.78 -2.40 2.38
C ALA A 109 -8.23 -1.20 3.17
N GLN A 110 -7.01 -1.31 3.73
CA GLN A 110 -6.37 -0.25 4.48
C GLN A 110 -6.19 1.02 3.64
N GLY A 111 -5.65 0.90 2.43
CA GLY A 111 -5.48 2.06 1.54
C GLY A 111 -6.80 2.63 1.02
N SER A 112 -7.80 1.77 0.77
CA SER A 112 -9.13 2.24 0.36
C SER A 112 -9.81 3.05 1.48
N VAL A 113 -9.85 2.49 2.69
CA VAL A 113 -10.51 3.11 3.84
C VAL A 113 -9.82 4.40 4.25
N SER A 114 -8.47 4.43 4.31
CA SER A 114 -7.75 5.64 4.70
C SER A 114 -7.98 6.79 3.71
N ALA A 115 -7.96 6.52 2.40
CA ALA A 115 -8.21 7.49 1.36
C ALA A 115 -9.66 8.01 1.34
N GLU A 116 -10.65 7.12 1.52
CA GLU A 116 -12.07 7.50 1.59
C GLU A 116 -12.35 8.45 2.77
N ILE A 117 -11.82 8.13 3.95
CA ILE A 117 -12.01 8.94 5.15
C ILE A 117 -11.25 10.27 5.00
N LEU A 118 -10.04 10.25 4.44
CA LEU A 118 -9.29 11.48 4.15
C LEU A 118 -10.08 12.42 3.24
N LEU A 119 -10.76 11.88 2.23
CA LEU A 119 -11.59 12.65 1.30
C LEU A 119 -12.84 13.22 1.99
N GLY A 120 -13.55 12.40 2.78
CA GLY A 120 -14.87 12.74 3.32
C GLY A 120 -14.88 13.44 4.68
N ASP A 121 -13.83 13.30 5.50
CA ASP A 121 -13.86 13.71 6.91
C ASP A 121 -12.86 14.84 7.22
N LYS A 122 -13.41 16.02 7.55
CA LYS A 122 -12.64 17.19 7.96
C LYS A 122 -11.94 17.02 9.32
N GLU A 123 -12.58 16.35 10.28
CA GLU A 123 -11.97 16.11 11.59
C GLU A 123 -10.83 15.10 11.47
N PHE A 124 -11.00 14.06 10.65
CA PHE A 124 -9.90 13.16 10.32
C PHE A 124 -8.72 13.89 9.68
N ARG A 125 -8.98 14.79 8.71
CA ARG A 125 -7.94 15.63 8.10
C ARG A 125 -7.23 16.53 9.12
N LYS A 126 -7.95 17.06 10.10
CA LYS A 126 -7.37 17.87 11.18
C LYS A 126 -6.39 17.06 12.04
N GLU A 127 -6.75 15.85 12.44
CA GLU A 127 -5.85 14.99 13.20
C GLU A 127 -4.69 14.47 12.33
N THR A 128 -4.95 14.16 11.06
CA THR A 128 -3.94 13.83 10.05
C THR A 128 -2.87 14.92 9.97
N ARG A 129 -3.28 16.18 9.82
CA ARG A 129 -2.35 17.33 9.77
C ARG A 129 -1.45 17.42 11.00
N LYS A 130 -1.95 17.11 12.20
CA LYS A 130 -1.12 17.08 13.42
C LYS A 130 -0.06 15.99 13.37
N VAL A 131 -0.42 14.81 12.86
CA VAL A 131 0.53 13.71 12.67
C VAL A 131 1.57 14.08 11.62
N LEU A 132 1.15 14.59 10.45
CA LEU A 132 2.05 14.99 9.36
C LEU A 132 3.03 16.07 9.80
N LYS A 133 2.58 17.10 10.53
CA LYS A 133 3.47 18.16 11.05
C LYS A 133 4.57 17.62 11.97
N LYS A 134 4.32 16.54 12.72
CA LYS A 134 5.33 15.90 13.57
C LYS A 134 6.33 15.06 12.78
N VAL A 135 5.93 14.56 11.61
CA VAL A 135 6.80 13.78 10.72
C VAL A 135 7.74 14.71 9.96
N SER A 136 7.20 15.79 9.38
CA SER A 136 7.99 16.82 8.71
C SER A 136 7.21 18.13 8.65
N GLU A 137 7.87 19.23 9.01
CA GLU A 137 7.25 20.54 8.92
C GLU A 137 6.90 20.89 7.46
N GLY A 138 5.66 21.31 7.23
CA GLY A 138 5.13 21.61 5.89
C GLY A 138 4.37 20.43 5.27
N LEU A 139 4.62 19.19 5.71
CA LEU A 139 3.93 18.02 5.16
C LEU A 139 2.41 18.08 5.39
N GLN A 140 1.96 18.71 6.47
CA GLN A 140 0.53 18.90 6.74
C GLN A 140 -0.21 19.63 5.60
N ASP A 141 0.48 20.45 4.81
CA ASP A 141 -0.14 21.26 3.75
C ASP A 141 -0.45 20.44 2.49
N SER A 142 0.06 19.21 2.41
CA SER A 142 -0.42 18.20 1.46
C SER A 142 -1.89 17.82 1.67
N VAL A 143 -2.41 18.01 2.90
CA VAL A 143 -3.79 17.69 3.30
C VAL A 143 -4.51 18.98 3.75
N PRO A 144 -5.11 19.74 2.83
CA PRO A 144 -5.93 20.90 3.19
C PRO A 144 -7.17 20.50 4.01
N LEU A 145 -7.50 21.31 5.02
CA LEU A 145 -8.67 21.10 5.88
C LEU A 145 -10.00 21.27 5.15
N ASP A 146 -10.03 22.16 4.17
CA ASP A 146 -11.20 22.49 3.38
C ASP A 146 -10.90 22.16 1.92
N ASN A 147 -11.90 21.66 1.19
CA ASN A 147 -11.78 21.34 -0.24
C ASN A 147 -10.61 20.39 -0.59
N PHE A 148 -10.32 19.39 0.25
CA PHE A 148 -9.41 18.32 -0.13
C PHE A 148 -9.93 17.66 -1.40
N LYS A 149 -9.04 17.52 -2.39
CA LYS A 149 -9.32 16.84 -3.66
C LYS A 149 -8.43 15.62 -3.72
N SER A 150 -9.01 14.53 -4.20
CA SER A 150 -8.33 13.29 -4.59
C SER A 150 -7.49 13.46 -5.86
N ASP A 151 -7.80 14.45 -6.69
CA ASP A 151 -7.02 14.79 -7.88
C ASP A 151 -5.56 15.08 -7.53
N GLY A 152 -4.64 14.39 -8.21
CA GLY A 152 -3.21 14.44 -7.94
C GLY A 152 -2.76 13.73 -6.67
N VAL A 153 -3.62 12.89 -6.07
CA VAL A 153 -3.27 11.98 -4.97
C VAL A 153 -3.18 10.56 -5.52
N GLU A 154 -2.03 9.91 -5.30
CA GLU A 154 -1.77 8.55 -5.74
C GLU A 154 -1.77 7.59 -4.56
N ILE A 155 -2.58 6.53 -4.62
CA ILE A 155 -2.55 5.40 -3.68
C ILE A 155 -1.70 4.29 -4.30
N VAL A 156 -0.60 3.96 -3.63
CA VAL A 156 0.38 2.97 -4.11
C VAL A 156 0.31 1.73 -3.23
N PHE A 157 -0.05 0.59 -3.82
CA PHE A 157 0.03 -0.69 -3.12
C PHE A 157 1.36 -1.37 -3.41
N LEU A 158 2.29 -1.34 -2.44
CA LEU A 158 3.61 -1.94 -2.53
C LEU A 158 3.62 -3.35 -1.91
N ILE A 159 3.97 -4.34 -2.72
CA ILE A 159 4.04 -5.75 -2.32
C ILE A 159 5.50 -6.21 -2.29
N LEU A 160 5.95 -6.65 -1.11
CA LEU A 160 7.33 -7.07 -0.89
C LEU A 160 7.54 -8.55 -1.23
N GLY A 161 8.65 -8.85 -1.92
CA GLY A 161 9.07 -10.19 -2.29
C GLY A 161 8.48 -10.69 -3.61
N GLU A 162 8.12 -9.78 -4.50
CA GLU A 162 7.61 -10.06 -5.84
C GLU A 162 7.90 -8.87 -6.75
N GLU A 163 8.52 -9.08 -7.91
CA GLU A 163 8.80 -8.00 -8.86
C GLU A 163 7.53 -7.42 -9.49
N SER A 164 7.56 -6.12 -9.78
CA SER A 164 6.44 -5.41 -10.42
C SER A 164 5.99 -6.04 -11.75
N ALA A 165 6.93 -6.60 -12.52
CA ALA A 165 6.66 -7.19 -13.84
C ALA A 165 5.78 -8.44 -13.77
N SER A 166 5.96 -9.28 -12.75
CA SER A 166 5.22 -10.53 -12.56
C SER A 166 4.07 -10.42 -11.56
N LEU A 167 4.04 -9.34 -10.77
CA LEU A 167 3.12 -9.16 -9.65
C LEU A 167 1.66 -9.45 -9.99
N LYS A 168 1.10 -8.79 -11.01
CA LYS A 168 -0.32 -8.93 -11.36
C LYS A 168 -0.70 -10.35 -11.75
N ASN A 169 0.20 -11.06 -12.45
CA ASN A 169 -0.03 -12.44 -12.88
C ASN A 169 0.03 -13.40 -11.69
N ASN A 170 0.94 -13.12 -10.76
CA ASN A 170 1.25 -13.97 -9.61
C ASN A 170 0.36 -13.73 -8.38
N LEU A 171 -0.52 -12.72 -8.41
CA LEU A 171 -1.52 -12.50 -7.36
C LEU A 171 -2.52 -13.67 -7.29
N PRO A 172 -2.81 -14.21 -6.09
CA PRO A 172 -3.92 -15.13 -5.90
C PRO A 172 -5.24 -14.52 -6.39
N PHE A 173 -6.16 -15.34 -6.89
CA PHE A 173 -7.42 -14.87 -7.48
C PHE A 173 -8.23 -13.95 -6.55
N PHE A 174 -8.35 -14.28 -5.27
CA PHE A 174 -9.04 -13.41 -4.31
C PHE A 174 -8.34 -12.06 -4.12
N SER A 175 -7.01 -12.00 -4.17
CA SER A 175 -6.27 -10.75 -4.15
C SER A 175 -6.52 -9.93 -5.42
N LYS A 176 -6.60 -10.57 -6.58
CA LYS A 176 -6.98 -9.92 -7.85
C LYS A 176 -8.35 -9.25 -7.77
N VAL A 177 -9.34 -9.96 -7.22
CA VAL A 177 -10.70 -9.44 -7.03
C VAL A 177 -10.69 -8.24 -6.07
N ASN A 178 -10.00 -8.35 -4.93
CA ASN A 178 -9.96 -7.25 -3.95
C ASN A 178 -9.18 -6.03 -4.45
N LEU A 179 -8.08 -6.23 -5.18
CA LEU A 179 -7.36 -5.15 -5.84
C LEU A 179 -8.24 -4.46 -6.89
N SER A 180 -8.97 -5.22 -7.70
CA SER A 180 -9.88 -4.66 -8.71
C SER A 180 -10.96 -3.79 -8.07
N LYS A 181 -11.57 -4.26 -6.98
CA LYS A 181 -12.58 -3.49 -6.22
C LYS A 181 -11.98 -2.21 -5.63
N ALA A 182 -10.79 -2.30 -5.01
CA ALA A 182 -10.09 -1.15 -4.45
C ALA A 182 -9.76 -0.13 -5.54
N PHE A 183 -9.22 -0.58 -6.67
CA PHE A 183 -8.92 0.25 -7.83
C PHE A 183 -10.15 0.97 -8.36
N GLU A 184 -11.25 0.26 -8.61
CA GLU A 184 -12.47 0.88 -9.13
C GLU A 184 -13.06 1.90 -8.17
N ASN A 185 -13.14 1.56 -6.88
CA ASN A 185 -13.66 2.47 -5.85
C ASN A 185 -12.82 3.76 -5.76
N LEU A 186 -11.50 3.63 -5.63
CA LEU A 186 -10.60 4.76 -5.50
C LEU A 186 -10.56 5.61 -6.77
N SER A 187 -10.51 4.97 -7.95
CA SER A 187 -10.50 5.67 -9.24
C SER A 187 -11.81 6.44 -9.47
N GLN A 188 -12.96 5.88 -9.11
CA GLN A 188 -14.25 6.58 -9.19
C GLN A 188 -14.31 7.81 -8.28
N ARG A 189 -13.53 7.81 -7.20
CA ARG A 189 -13.36 8.95 -6.30
C ARG A 189 -12.28 9.92 -6.76
N GLY A 190 -11.63 9.68 -7.89
CA GLY A 190 -10.64 10.58 -8.50
C GLY A 190 -9.21 10.41 -7.98
N PHE A 191 -8.91 9.32 -7.26
CA PHE A 191 -7.53 8.99 -6.90
C PHE A 191 -6.82 8.28 -8.05
N ASP A 192 -5.53 8.56 -8.20
CA ASP A 192 -4.66 7.68 -8.97
C ASP A 192 -4.35 6.44 -8.14
N VAL A 193 -4.32 5.28 -8.77
CA VAL A 193 -4.04 4.01 -8.08
C VAL A 193 -3.02 3.23 -8.88
N THR A 194 -1.92 2.90 -8.21
CA THR A 194 -0.85 2.11 -8.79
C THR A 194 -0.46 0.95 -7.88
N ILE A 195 0.25 0.00 -8.47
CA ILE A 195 0.81 -1.14 -7.75
C ILE A 195 2.32 -1.18 -7.97
N ALA A 196 3.06 -1.60 -6.96
CA ALA A 196 4.48 -1.83 -7.06
C ALA A 196 4.84 -3.17 -6.41
N GLY A 197 5.84 -3.82 -6.98
CA GLY A 197 6.47 -5.01 -6.45
C GLY A 197 7.98 -4.83 -6.37
N VAL A 198 8.58 -5.27 -5.27
CA VAL A 198 10.04 -5.32 -5.09
C VAL A 198 10.51 -6.74 -4.86
N ASP A 199 11.62 -7.06 -5.51
CA ASP A 199 12.37 -8.30 -5.34
C ASP A 199 13.08 -8.37 -3.98
N THR A 200 13.76 -9.50 -3.76
CA THR A 200 14.53 -9.75 -2.54
C THR A 200 16.02 -9.70 -2.85
N GLU A 201 16.82 -9.13 -1.96
CA GLU A 201 18.28 -9.17 -2.03
C GLU A 201 18.88 -9.69 -0.72
N GLU A 202 20.07 -10.28 -0.76
CA GLU A 202 20.75 -10.73 0.46
C GLU A 202 21.12 -9.55 1.34
N LYS A 203 20.85 -9.65 2.64
CA LYS A 203 21.20 -8.62 3.61
C LYS A 203 22.73 -8.44 3.62
N PRO A 204 23.26 -7.22 3.33
CA PRO A 204 24.70 -7.01 3.36
C PRO A 204 25.30 -7.36 4.72
N SER A 205 26.44 -8.05 4.71
CA SER A 205 27.26 -8.22 5.91
C SER A 205 27.80 -6.86 6.34
N LEU A 206 27.53 -6.49 7.61
CA LEU A 206 28.12 -5.32 8.26
C LEU A 206 29.62 -5.50 8.46
#